data_AF-A0A9J6H9Q7-F1
#
_entry.id   AF-A0A9J6H9Q7-F1
#
_cell.length_a   1.000
_cell.length_b   1.000
_cell.length_c   1.000
_cell.angle_alpha   90.00
_cell.angle_beta   90.00
_cell.angle_gamma   90.00
#
_symmetry.space_group_name_H-M   'P 1'
#
loop_
_entity.id
_entity.type
_entity.pdbx_description
1 polymer ?
#
loop_
_entity_poly.entity_id
_entity_poly.type
_entity_poly.pdbx_seq_one_letter_code
_entity_poly.pdbx_strand_id
1 'polypeptide(L)'
;MVGGTASVPMVGLNSHLVGRRPLLAACVALQLASGTVTSLAPRALAFIVERFFAAAAPSILEVVAFVLLFESTQPAPRVAFCALAIGWPLVLAQLYIGLAGLLKLSWRLQHVALLVPSLALVAGLHATQESSHWLQVHGRFQEARAVALWAARFNDGEEDLVRRRLNRCAPSPPNWVGGGVFWRTNCALLRFPFQSYKSAAAGNTFRS
;
A
#
# COMPACT_ATOMS: atom_id res chain seq x y z
N MET A 1 11.44 -20.70 -0.15
CA MET A 1 11.67 -19.50 -0.99
C MET A 1 11.01 -19.56 -2.36
N VAL A 2 10.66 -20.74 -2.90
CA VAL A 2 9.98 -20.87 -4.21
C VAL A 2 8.62 -20.17 -4.27
N GLY A 3 7.82 -20.24 -3.20
CA GLY A 3 6.50 -19.57 -3.14
C GLY A 3 6.59 -18.05 -3.21
N GLY A 4 7.58 -17.45 -2.55
CA GLY A 4 7.85 -16.02 -2.62
C GLY A 4 8.19 -15.59 -4.04
N THR A 5 9.23 -16.16 -4.64
CA THR A 5 9.74 -15.74 -5.96
C THR A 5 8.75 -15.96 -7.10
N ALA A 6 7.98 -17.06 -7.08
CA ALA A 6 6.98 -17.33 -8.11
C ALA A 6 5.77 -16.40 -8.04
N SER A 7 5.47 -15.85 -6.86
CA SER A 7 4.26 -15.04 -6.62
C SER A 7 4.41 -13.59 -7.04
N VAL A 8 5.62 -13.00 -6.95
CA VAL A 8 5.87 -11.57 -7.23
C VAL A 8 5.45 -11.13 -8.64
N PRO A 9 5.72 -11.90 -9.73
CA PRO A 9 5.29 -11.51 -11.08
C PRO A 9 3.76 -11.38 -11.22
N MET A 10 3.00 -12.21 -10.49
CA MET A 10 1.54 -12.21 -10.54
C MET A 10 0.95 -10.96 -9.88
N VAL A 11 1.67 -10.35 -8.93
CA VAL A 11 1.24 -9.14 -8.22
C VAL A 11 1.06 -7.98 -9.18
N GLY A 12 1.97 -7.81 -10.14
CA GLY A 12 1.89 -6.72 -11.11
C GLY A 12 0.56 -6.72 -11.85
N LEU A 13 0.21 -7.85 -12.48
CA LEU A 13 -1.04 -8.00 -13.22
C LEU A 13 -2.28 -7.79 -12.36
N ASN A 14 -2.32 -8.40 -11.18
CA ASN A 14 -3.47 -8.29 -10.28
C ASN A 14 -3.63 -6.88 -9.69
N SER A 15 -2.52 -6.19 -9.41
CA SER A 15 -2.54 -4.84 -8.83
C SER A 15 -3.11 -3.80 -9.78
N HIS A 16 -2.95 -3.99 -11.09
CA HIS A 16 -3.53 -3.10 -12.10
C HIS A 16 -5.04 -3.29 -12.24
N LEU A 17 -5.51 -4.55 -12.22
CA LEU A 17 -6.91 -4.89 -12.48
C LEU A 17 -7.81 -4.72 -11.26
N VAL A 18 -7.37 -5.15 -10.08
CA VAL A 18 -8.21 -5.26 -8.88
C VAL A 18 -8.07 -4.04 -7.96
N GLY A 19 -6.96 -3.32 -8.06
CA GLY A 19 -6.57 -2.30 -7.08
C GLY A 19 -5.73 -2.89 -5.95
N ARG A 20 -5.09 -2.02 -5.16
CA ARG A 20 -4.05 -2.39 -4.20
C ARG A 20 -4.61 -2.74 -2.83
N ARG A 21 -5.63 -2.03 -2.34
CA ARG A 21 -6.29 -2.37 -1.06
C ARG A 21 -6.95 -3.75 -1.05
N PRO A 22 -7.76 -4.15 -2.06
CA PRO A 22 -8.36 -5.49 -2.09
C PRO A 22 -7.29 -6.59 -2.23
N LEU A 23 -6.21 -6.32 -2.96
CA LEU A 23 -5.10 -7.24 -3.07
C LEU A 23 -4.37 -7.44 -1.73
N LEU A 24 -4.14 -6.37 -0.97
CA LEU A 24 -3.60 -6.45 0.39
C LEU A 24 -4.54 -7.23 1.32
N ALA A 25 -5.85 -6.98 1.26
CA ALA A 25 -6.83 -7.69 2.06
C ALA A 25 -6.86 -9.19 1.74
N ALA A 26 -6.80 -9.55 0.46
CA ALA A 26 -6.72 -10.95 0.02
C ALA A 26 -5.45 -11.64 0.54
N CYS A 27 -4.31 -10.93 0.53
CA CYS A 27 -3.05 -11.47 1.02
C CYS A 27 -3.05 -11.67 2.54
N VAL A 28 -3.62 -10.73 3.31
CA VAL A 28 -3.79 -10.91 4.75
C VAL A 28 -4.75 -12.04 5.08
N ALA A 29 -5.86 -12.17 4.35
CA ALA A 29 -6.78 -13.29 4.50
C ALA A 29 -6.09 -14.64 4.20
N LEU A 30 -5.29 -14.70 3.14
CA LEU A 30 -4.51 -15.89 2.79
C LEU A 30 -3.45 -16.20 3.86
N GLN A 31 -2.80 -15.19 4.43
CA GLN A 31 -1.84 -15.35 5.53
C GLN A 31 -2.50 -15.95 6.78
N LEU A 32 -3.68 -15.45 7.15
CA LEU A 32 -4.45 -15.96 8.30
C LEU A 32 -4.97 -17.38 8.06
N ALA A 33 -5.48 -17.66 6.86
CA ALA A 33 -5.91 -18.99 6.46
C ALA A 33 -4.73 -19.98 6.47
N SER A 34 -3.58 -19.57 5.95
CA SER A 34 -2.35 -20.38 6.00
C SER A 34 -1.99 -20.70 7.44
N GLY A 35 -1.82 -19.69 8.31
CA GLY A 35 -1.38 -19.88 9.69
C GLY A 35 -2.35 -20.70 10.56
N THR A 36 -3.66 -20.61 10.31
CA THR A 36 -4.66 -21.43 11.01
C THR A 36 -4.61 -22.89 10.57
N VAL A 37 -4.47 -23.13 9.26
CA VAL A 37 -4.30 -24.48 8.69
C VAL A 37 -3.01 -25.11 9.22
N THR A 38 -1.91 -24.35 9.31
CA THR A 38 -0.64 -24.86 9.85
C THR A 38 -0.75 -25.37 11.28
N SER A 39 -1.47 -24.63 12.13
CA SER A 39 -1.60 -24.95 13.55
C SER A 39 -2.35 -26.28 13.76
N LEU A 40 -3.29 -26.58 12.86
CA LEU A 40 -4.16 -27.75 12.92
C LEU A 40 -3.69 -28.93 12.07
N ALA A 41 -2.72 -28.73 11.16
CA ALA A 41 -2.33 -29.73 10.17
C ALA A 41 -1.77 -31.03 10.79
N PRO A 42 -2.47 -32.17 10.64
CA PRO A 42 -1.95 -33.48 11.04
C PRO A 42 -1.31 -34.23 9.86
N ARG A 43 -1.46 -33.75 8.62
CA ARG A 43 -1.02 -34.42 7.38
C ARG A 43 0.14 -33.68 6.72
N ALA A 44 1.18 -34.43 6.35
CA ALA A 44 2.41 -33.89 5.74
C ALA A 44 2.17 -33.12 4.42
N LEU A 45 1.20 -33.55 3.58
CA LEU A 45 0.90 -32.85 2.33
C LEU A 45 0.28 -31.47 2.55
N ALA A 46 -0.63 -31.34 3.52
CA ALA A 46 -1.22 -30.06 3.88
C ALA A 46 -0.15 -29.08 4.38
N PHE A 47 0.84 -29.60 5.12
CA PHE A 47 1.99 -28.82 5.57
C PHE A 47 2.86 -28.33 4.40
N ILE A 48 3.15 -29.16 3.40
CA ILE A 48 3.97 -28.76 2.24
C ILE A 48 3.28 -27.65 1.42
N VAL A 49 1.98 -27.80 1.16
CA VAL A 49 1.19 -26.81 0.42
C VAL A 49 1.08 -25.50 1.22
N GLU A 50 0.87 -25.61 2.53
CA GLU A 50 0.86 -24.46 3.45
C GLU A 50 2.20 -23.70 3.43
N ARG A 51 3.34 -24.39 3.40
CA ARG A 51 4.65 -23.74 3.29
C ARG A 51 4.80 -22.88 2.03
N PHE A 52 4.15 -23.27 0.93
CA PHE A 52 4.15 -22.47 -0.29
C PHE A 52 3.38 -21.16 -0.09
N PHE A 53 2.15 -21.24 0.44
CA PHE A 53 1.32 -20.06 0.69
C PHE A 53 1.86 -19.16 1.80
N ALA A 54 2.41 -19.75 2.87
CA ALA A 54 3.06 -19.04 3.95
C ALA A 54 4.30 -18.26 3.48
N ALA A 55 4.93 -18.68 2.37
CA ALA A 55 6.01 -17.92 1.74
C ALA A 55 5.50 -16.91 0.70
N ALA A 56 4.43 -17.22 -0.04
CA ALA A 56 3.88 -16.35 -1.08
C ALA A 56 3.13 -15.13 -0.52
N ALA A 57 2.20 -15.34 0.41
CA ALA A 57 1.33 -14.30 0.95
C ALA A 57 2.08 -13.09 1.53
N PRO A 58 3.10 -13.26 2.41
CA PRO A 58 3.80 -12.11 2.98
C PRO A 58 4.70 -11.41 1.95
N SER A 59 5.25 -12.14 0.97
CA SER A 59 6.03 -11.53 -0.12
C SER A 59 5.18 -10.62 -1.01
N ILE A 60 3.96 -11.04 -1.37
CA ILE A 60 3.03 -10.19 -2.11
C ILE A 60 2.64 -8.97 -1.28
N LEU A 61 2.30 -9.19 0.00
CA LEU A 61 1.91 -8.13 0.92
C LEU A 61 2.98 -7.06 1.05
N GLU A 62 4.24 -7.46 1.25
CA GLU A 62 5.37 -6.55 1.38
C GLU A 62 5.55 -5.70 0.11
N VAL A 63 5.51 -6.31 -1.07
CA VAL A 63 5.64 -5.59 -2.34
C VAL A 63 4.50 -4.59 -2.51
N VAL A 64 3.24 -5.00 -2.35
CA VAL A 64 2.08 -4.11 -2.54
C VAL A 64 2.06 -2.98 -1.51
N ALA A 65 2.38 -3.27 -0.26
CA ALA A 65 2.47 -2.28 0.81
C ALA A 65 3.59 -1.27 0.53
N PHE A 66 4.75 -1.74 0.04
CA PHE A 66 5.84 -0.89 -0.38
C PHE A 66 5.41 0.06 -1.52
N VAL A 67 4.76 -0.45 -2.57
CA VAL A 67 4.35 0.42 -3.67
C VAL A 67 3.26 1.41 -3.22
N LEU A 68 2.36 1.01 -2.33
CA LEU A 68 1.34 1.91 -1.76
C LEU A 68 1.98 3.02 -0.93
N LEU A 69 2.97 2.68 -0.09
CA LEU A 69 3.73 3.64 0.69
C LEU A 69 4.51 4.60 -0.21
N PHE A 70 5.15 4.09 -1.27
CA PHE A 70 5.89 4.90 -2.23
C PHE A 70 4.99 5.91 -2.94
N GLU A 71 3.76 5.52 -3.29
CA GLU A 71 2.77 6.41 -3.90
C GLU A 71 2.19 7.43 -2.91
N SER A 72 2.04 7.05 -1.64
CA SER A 72 1.47 7.93 -0.61
C SER A 72 2.47 8.93 -0.04
N THR A 73 3.78 8.70 -0.18
CA THR A 73 4.82 9.48 0.51
C THR A 73 5.38 10.64 -0.30
N GLN A 74 5.67 11.73 0.41
CA GLN A 74 6.36 12.90 -0.13
C GLN A 74 7.82 12.55 -0.45
N PRO A 75 8.45 13.26 -1.40
CA PRO A 75 9.74 12.87 -2.00
C PRO A 75 10.89 13.13 -1.06
N ALA A 76 10.74 14.13 -0.17
CA ALA A 76 11.76 14.53 0.77
C ALA A 76 12.11 13.38 1.75
N PRO A 77 11.15 12.70 2.39
CA PRO A 77 11.45 11.54 3.23
C PRO A 77 11.22 10.17 2.56
N ARG A 78 10.87 10.12 1.26
CA ARG A 78 10.44 8.88 0.57
C ARG A 78 11.41 7.72 0.76
N VAL A 79 12.71 7.96 0.56
CA VAL A 79 13.73 6.91 0.63
C VAL A 79 13.83 6.34 2.04
N ALA A 80 13.79 7.19 3.07
CA ALA A 80 13.84 6.76 4.45
C ALA A 80 12.62 5.90 4.84
N PHE A 81 11.41 6.33 4.47
CA PHE A 81 10.19 5.55 4.73
C PHE A 81 10.19 4.22 3.98
N CYS A 82 10.62 4.22 2.72
CA CYS A 82 10.77 3.00 1.92
C CYS A 82 11.79 2.03 2.51
N ALA A 83 12.94 2.54 2.96
CA ALA A 83 13.96 1.74 3.61
C ALA A 83 13.47 1.15 4.94
N LEU A 84 12.74 1.93 5.74
CA LEU A 84 12.13 1.46 6.99
C LEU A 84 11.07 0.40 6.74
N ALA A 85 10.24 0.56 5.70
CA ALA A 85 9.20 -0.40 5.36
C ALA A 85 9.72 -1.79 4.99
N ILE A 86 10.91 -1.86 4.36
CA ILE A 86 11.58 -3.13 4.04
C ILE A 86 12.41 -3.61 5.24
N GLY A 87 13.17 -2.72 5.87
CA GLY A 87 14.12 -3.07 6.92
C GLY A 87 13.46 -3.55 8.21
N TRP A 88 12.38 -2.89 8.63
CA TRP A 88 11.73 -3.16 9.92
C TRP A 88 11.12 -4.58 10.00
N PRO A 89 10.35 -5.07 9.00
CA PRO A 89 9.86 -6.45 9.01
C PRO A 89 10.98 -7.50 9.04
N LEU A 90 12.06 -7.27 8.31
CA LEU A 90 13.23 -8.15 8.27
C LEU A 90 13.88 -8.30 9.65
N VAL A 91 14.11 -7.18 10.34
CA VAL A 91 14.70 -7.18 11.69
C VAL A 91 13.74 -7.81 12.71
N LEU A 92 12.46 -7.43 12.69
CA LEU A 92 11.47 -7.98 13.61
C LEU A 92 11.28 -9.49 13.44
N ALA A 93 11.28 -9.99 12.20
CA ALA A 93 11.16 -11.42 11.94
C ALA A 93 12.35 -12.20 12.53
N GLN A 94 13.57 -11.69 12.38
CA GLN A 94 14.77 -12.30 12.96
C GLN A 94 14.75 -12.28 14.49
N LEU A 95 14.38 -11.15 15.09
CA LEU A 95 14.23 -11.01 16.54
C LEU A 95 13.17 -11.98 17.09
N TYR A 96 12.03 -12.10 16.39
CA TYR A 96 10.96 -13.02 16.76
C TYR A 96 11.44 -14.48 16.74
N ILE A 97 12.14 -14.91 15.68
CA ILE A 97 12.67 -16.28 15.59
C ILE A 97 13.69 -16.56 16.70
N GLY A 98 14.59 -15.60 16.97
CA GLY A 98 15.59 -15.72 18.04
C GLY A 98 14.94 -15.84 19.43
N LEU A 99 13.99 -14.95 19.74
CA LEU A 99 13.24 -14.98 21.00
C LEU A 99 12.43 -16.28 21.13
N ALA A 100 11.82 -16.74 20.04
CA ALA A 100 11.06 -17.97 20.05
C ALA A 100 11.93 -19.19 20.35
N GLY A 101 13.17 -19.19 19.88
CA GLY A 101 14.18 -20.20 20.21
C GLY A 101 14.61 -20.16 21.68
N LEU A 102 14.85 -18.97 22.23
CA LEU A 102 15.22 -18.79 23.65
C LEU A 102 14.13 -19.27 24.60
N LEU A 103 12.87 -18.98 24.28
CA LEU A 103 11.70 -19.39 25.06
C LEU A 103 11.24 -20.83 24.76
N LYS A 104 11.92 -21.55 23.85
CA LYS A 104 11.58 -22.92 23.41
C LYS A 104 10.10 -23.06 23.06
N LEU A 105 9.53 -22.06 22.38
CA LEU A 105 8.12 -22.13 21.96
C LEU A 105 7.91 -23.33 21.03
N SER A 106 6.80 -24.03 21.24
CA SER A 106 6.40 -25.07 20.30
C SER A 106 6.10 -24.44 18.93
N TRP A 107 6.39 -25.17 17.86
CA TRP A 107 6.17 -24.71 16.49
C TRP A 107 4.72 -24.27 16.23
N ARG A 108 3.75 -24.91 16.89
CA ARG A 108 2.33 -24.52 16.84
C ARG A 108 2.09 -23.17 17.49
N LEU A 109 2.66 -22.93 18.67
CA LEU A 109 2.55 -21.64 19.36
C LEU A 109 3.23 -20.52 18.56
N GLN A 110 4.30 -20.82 17.82
CA GLN A 110 4.91 -19.83 16.92
C GLN A 110 3.94 -19.40 15.81
N HIS A 111 3.27 -20.35 15.15
CA HIS A 111 2.27 -20.01 14.13
C HIS A 111 1.07 -19.24 14.70
N VAL A 112 0.59 -19.59 15.90
CA VAL A 112 -0.49 -18.85 16.57
C VAL A 112 -0.05 -17.42 16.94
N ALA A 113 1.18 -17.25 17.44
CA ALA A 113 1.72 -15.93 17.74
C ALA A 113 1.83 -15.04 16.49
N LEU A 114 2.10 -15.61 15.31
CA LEU A 114 2.12 -14.90 14.02
C LEU A 114 0.72 -14.50 13.51
N LEU A 115 -0.36 -15.11 14.02
CA LEU A 115 -1.72 -14.66 13.71
C LEU A 115 -2.00 -13.29 14.35
N VAL A 116 -1.40 -12.97 15.50
CA VAL A 116 -1.59 -11.69 16.19
C VAL A 116 -1.19 -10.48 15.34
N PRO A 117 0.05 -10.37 14.81
CA PRO A 117 0.41 -9.26 13.93
C PRO A 117 -0.39 -9.28 12.61
N SER A 118 -0.78 -10.46 12.12
CA SER A 118 -1.62 -10.58 10.92
C SER A 118 -3.02 -9.99 11.13
N LEU A 119 -3.62 -10.19 12.32
CA LEU A 119 -4.88 -9.57 12.70
C LEU A 119 -4.73 -8.05 12.90
N ALA A 120 -3.61 -7.60 13.46
CA ALA A 120 -3.30 -6.16 13.55
C ALA A 120 -3.23 -5.51 12.15
N LEU A 121 -2.70 -6.22 11.15
CA LEU A 121 -2.71 -5.76 9.76
C LEU A 121 -4.14 -5.65 9.19
N VAL A 122 -5.07 -6.54 9.56
CA VAL A 122 -6.49 -6.39 9.18
C VAL A 122 -7.07 -5.08 9.71
N ALA A 123 -6.81 -4.75 10.98
CA ALA A 123 -7.24 -3.47 11.54
C ALA A 123 -6.61 -2.28 10.79
N GLY A 124 -5.32 -2.38 10.45
CA GLY A 124 -4.62 -1.37 9.65
C GLY A 124 -5.18 -1.20 8.23
N LEU A 125 -5.69 -2.27 7.60
CA LEU A 125 -6.28 -2.23 6.26
C LEU A 125 -7.57 -1.41 6.18
N HIS A 126 -8.27 -1.23 7.29
CA HIS A 126 -9.43 -0.33 7.32
C HIS A 126 -9.02 1.14 7.20
N ALA A 127 -7.86 1.49 7.76
CA ALA A 127 -7.32 2.84 7.72
C ALA A 127 -6.63 3.19 6.39
N THR A 128 -6.17 2.19 5.62
CA THR A 128 -5.48 2.43 4.35
C THR A 128 -6.46 2.85 3.25
N GLN A 129 -6.23 4.04 2.69
CA GLN A 129 -6.94 4.52 1.51
C GLN A 129 -6.38 3.85 0.24
N GLU A 130 -7.21 3.72 -0.79
CA GLU A 130 -6.77 3.22 -2.10
C GLU A 130 -5.78 4.21 -2.75
N SER A 131 -4.92 3.72 -3.65
CA SER A 131 -3.99 4.57 -4.38
C SER A 131 -4.72 5.66 -5.18
N SER A 132 -4.33 6.92 -4.93
CA SER A 132 -4.84 8.08 -5.66
C SER A 132 -4.54 7.99 -7.17
N HIS A 133 -3.43 7.35 -7.56
CA HIS A 133 -3.06 7.14 -8.95
C HIS A 133 -3.98 6.12 -9.62
N TRP A 134 -4.22 4.98 -8.96
CA TRP A 134 -5.12 3.94 -9.51
C TRP A 134 -6.53 4.48 -9.73
N LEU A 135 -7.06 5.27 -8.77
CA LEU A 135 -8.38 5.91 -8.88
C LEU A 135 -8.48 6.88 -10.07
N GLN A 136 -7.40 7.62 -10.37
CA GLN A 136 -7.36 8.53 -11.51
C GLN A 136 -7.38 7.79 -12.85
N VAL A 137 -6.58 6.73 -12.98
CA VAL A 137 -6.52 5.92 -14.20
C VAL A 137 -7.86 5.23 -14.49
N HIS A 138 -8.60 4.84 -13.44
CA HIS A 138 -9.91 4.19 -13.56
C HIS A 138 -11.09 5.18 -13.65
N GLY A 139 -10.83 6.48 -13.77
CA GLY A 139 -11.88 7.50 -13.92
C GLY A 139 -12.72 7.75 -12.65
N ARG A 140 -12.29 7.25 -11.47
CA ARG A 140 -12.97 7.42 -10.18
C ARG A 140 -12.54 8.73 -9.51
N PHE A 141 -12.82 9.85 -10.18
CA PHE A 141 -12.30 11.17 -9.78
C PHE A 141 -12.85 11.70 -8.45
N GLN A 142 -14.11 11.40 -8.12
CA GLN A 142 -14.72 11.83 -6.85
C GLN A 142 -14.02 11.19 -5.65
N GLU A 143 -13.67 9.92 -5.76
CA GLU A 143 -12.95 9.20 -4.72
C GLU A 143 -11.49 9.63 -4.63
N ALA A 144 -10.83 9.83 -5.78
CA ALA A 144 -9.47 10.39 -5.80
C ALA A 144 -9.42 11.76 -5.09
N ARG A 145 -10.47 12.58 -5.27
CA ARG A 145 -10.62 13.87 -4.58
C ARG A 145 -10.80 13.70 -3.08
N ALA A 146 -11.63 12.74 -2.64
CA ALA A 146 -11.85 12.47 -1.23
C ALA A 146 -10.56 11.99 -0.53
N VAL A 147 -9.81 11.08 -1.17
CA VAL A 147 -8.52 10.60 -0.66
C VAL A 147 -7.49 11.73 -0.57
N ALA A 148 -7.44 12.62 -1.58
CA ALA A 148 -6.53 13.76 -1.57
C ALA A 148 -6.86 14.76 -0.44
N LEU A 149 -8.15 15.05 -0.20
CA LEU A 149 -8.56 15.90 0.92
C LEU A 149 -8.29 15.23 2.26
N TRP A 150 -8.52 13.92 2.37
CA TRP A 150 -8.19 13.15 3.57
C TRP A 150 -6.70 13.22 3.88
N ALA A 151 -5.83 13.03 2.89
CA ALA A 151 -4.38 13.15 3.06
C ALA A 151 -3.95 14.58 3.44
N ALA A 152 -4.59 15.60 2.85
CA ALA A 152 -4.31 17.00 3.15
C ALA A 152 -4.67 17.41 4.59
N ARG A 153 -5.57 16.69 5.27
CA ARG A 153 -5.88 16.93 6.69
C ARG A 153 -4.75 16.53 7.63
N PHE A 154 -3.87 15.63 7.21
CA PHE A 154 -2.70 15.23 8.00
C PHE A 154 -1.49 16.13 7.75
N ASN A 155 -1.55 16.97 6.72
CA ASN A 155 -0.52 17.96 6.42
C ASN A 155 -1.00 19.35 6.87
N ASP A 156 -0.44 19.87 7.96
CA ASP A 156 -0.84 21.16 8.52
C ASP A 156 -0.84 22.28 7.46
N GLY A 157 -2.02 22.87 7.22
CA GLY A 157 -2.19 24.05 6.37
C GLY A 157 -2.32 23.79 4.86
N GLU A 158 -2.36 22.53 4.39
CA GLU A 158 -2.42 22.22 2.96
C GLU A 158 -3.84 22.00 2.41
N GLU A 159 -4.84 21.80 3.28
CA GLU A 159 -6.23 21.48 2.89
C GLU A 159 -6.83 22.54 1.94
N ASP A 160 -6.73 23.83 2.27
CA ASP A 160 -7.28 24.91 1.44
C ASP A 160 -6.60 25.01 0.08
N LEU A 161 -5.29 24.78 0.04
CA LEU A 161 -4.49 24.89 -1.17
C LEU A 161 -4.79 23.71 -2.12
N VAL A 162 -4.91 22.50 -1.56
CA VAL A 162 -5.34 21.29 -2.27
C VAL A 162 -6.78 21.46 -2.77
N ARG A 163 -7.70 21.95 -1.94
CA ARG A 163 -9.10 22.16 -2.32
C ARG A 163 -9.25 23.18 -3.45
N ARG A 164 -8.49 24.28 -3.43
CA ARG A 164 -8.45 25.28 -4.53
C ARG A 164 -7.92 24.70 -5.84
N ARG A 165 -6.89 23.85 -5.78
CA ARG A 165 -6.36 23.16 -6.98
C ARG A 165 -7.37 22.17 -7.54
N LEU A 166 -8.00 21.36 -6.68
CA LEU A 166 -9.04 20.42 -7.08
C LEU A 166 -10.24 21.12 -7.73
N ASN A 167 -10.67 22.27 -7.20
CA ASN A 167 -11.74 23.08 -7.79
C ASN A 167 -11.38 23.67 -9.16
N ARG A 168 -10.10 24.01 -9.40
CA ARG A 168 -9.63 24.44 -10.74
C ARG A 168 -9.62 23.30 -11.75
N CYS A 169 -9.47 22.06 -11.29
CA CYS A 169 -9.46 20.87 -12.14
C CYS A 169 -10.83 20.20 -12.28
N ALA A 170 -11.85 20.59 -11.52
CA ALA A 170 -13.17 19.98 -11.60
C ALA A 170 -13.97 20.56 -12.79
N PRO A 171 -14.51 19.74 -13.69
CA PRO A 171 -15.49 20.21 -14.67
C PRO A 171 -16.84 20.45 -13.97
N SER A 172 -17.58 21.49 -14.40
CA SER A 172 -18.94 21.79 -13.98
C SER A 172 -19.94 20.67 -14.37
N PRO A 173 -21.02 20.38 -13.61
CA PRO A 173 -22.06 19.43 -14.01
C PRO A 173 -23.19 20.11 -14.82
N PRO A 174 -24.09 19.38 -15.53
CA PRO A 174 -24.04 18.03 -16.11
C PRO A 174 -24.59 18.02 -17.56
N ASN A 175 -23.74 18.11 -18.57
CA ASN A 175 -24.15 17.91 -19.98
C ASN A 175 -22.97 17.31 -20.75
N TRP A 176 -22.73 16.03 -20.46
CA TRP A 176 -21.64 15.24 -21.02
C TRP A 176 -22.04 14.59 -22.34
N VAL A 177 -21.97 15.37 -23.42
CA VAL A 177 -21.93 14.85 -24.80
C VAL A 177 -20.59 15.27 -25.39
N GLY A 178 -19.66 14.32 -25.54
CA GLY A 178 -18.39 14.56 -26.25
C GLY A 178 -17.15 14.20 -25.44
N GLY A 179 -16.73 12.94 -25.53
CA GLY A 179 -15.54 12.41 -24.88
C GLY A 179 -14.22 12.81 -25.55
N GLY A 180 -13.15 12.75 -24.76
CA GLY A 180 -11.83 12.31 -25.22
C GLY A 180 -10.71 13.35 -25.29
N VAL A 181 -10.97 14.60 -25.69
CA VAL A 181 -9.86 15.47 -26.16
C VAL A 181 -9.43 16.54 -25.13
N PHE A 182 -10.31 17.01 -24.26
CA PHE A 182 -10.00 18.15 -23.36
C PHE A 182 -9.00 17.82 -22.23
N TRP A 183 -8.86 16.55 -21.86
CA TRP A 183 -8.03 16.16 -20.71
C TRP A 183 -6.56 15.91 -21.03
N ARG A 184 -6.17 15.79 -22.31
CA ARG A 184 -4.79 15.44 -22.67
C ARG A 184 -3.79 16.59 -22.52
N THR A 185 -4.26 17.84 -22.60
CA THR A 185 -3.39 19.04 -22.64
C THR A 185 -3.45 19.89 -21.39
N ASN A 186 -4.61 20.02 -20.72
CA ASN A 186 -4.74 20.86 -19.52
C ASN A 186 -4.58 20.13 -18.18
N CYS A 187 -4.49 18.79 -18.19
CA CYS A 187 -4.17 17.99 -17.00
C CYS A 187 -2.73 17.49 -16.96
N ALA A 188 -1.82 18.13 -17.69
CA ALA A 188 -0.39 18.05 -17.38
C ALA A 188 -0.09 18.56 -15.93
N LEU A 189 -1.01 19.34 -15.34
CA LEU A 189 -1.00 19.80 -13.95
C LEU A 189 -1.56 18.78 -12.93
N LEU A 190 -2.16 17.67 -13.36
CA LEU A 190 -2.51 16.52 -12.52
C LEU A 190 -1.42 15.44 -12.51
N ARG A 191 -0.20 15.75 -12.97
CA ARG A 191 0.98 15.17 -12.32
C ARG A 191 0.95 15.67 -10.89
N PHE A 192 0.23 14.99 -10.00
CA PHE A 192 0.33 15.21 -8.57
C PHE A 192 1.81 15.16 -8.22
N PRO A 193 2.44 16.31 -7.95
CA PRO A 193 3.80 16.29 -7.57
C PRO A 193 3.72 16.31 -6.05
N PHE A 194 3.43 15.17 -5.44
CA PHE A 194 4.09 14.93 -4.16
C PHE A 194 5.60 15.21 -4.40
N GLN A 195 6.13 14.86 -5.60
CA GLN A 195 7.45 15.19 -6.15
C GLN A 195 7.94 16.66 -6.09
N SER A 196 7.09 17.68 -6.00
CA SER A 196 7.50 19.09 -6.23
C SER A 196 6.95 20.07 -5.20
N TYR A 197 6.85 19.68 -3.93
CA TYR A 197 6.43 20.61 -2.88
C TYR A 197 7.52 21.63 -2.49
N LYS A 198 8.82 21.37 -2.76
CA LYS A 198 9.91 22.30 -2.38
C LYS A 198 10.39 23.25 -3.48
N SER A 199 10.12 22.97 -4.77
CA SER A 199 10.64 23.81 -5.86
C SER A 199 9.92 25.16 -5.99
N ALA A 200 8.70 25.29 -5.46
CA ALA A 200 7.96 26.55 -5.48
C ALA A 200 8.18 27.42 -4.23
N ALA A 201 8.69 26.84 -3.13
CA ALA A 201 9.03 27.59 -1.92
C ALA A 201 10.47 28.11 -1.91
N ALA A 202 11.37 27.53 -2.73
CA ALA A 202 12.75 27.99 -2.87
C ALA A 202 12.95 29.12 -3.92
N GLY A 203 11.91 29.49 -4.66
CA GLY A 203 11.98 30.51 -5.72
C GLY A 203 11.78 31.97 -5.28
N ASN A 204 11.42 32.21 -4.00
CA ASN A 204 11.07 33.55 -3.50
C ASN A 204 11.98 34.09 -2.39
N THR A 205 13.13 33.46 -2.14
CA THR A 205 14.11 33.92 -1.12
C THR A 205 15.45 34.38 -1.69
N PHE A 206 15.58 34.53 -3.01
CA PHE A 206 16.72 35.20 -3.65
C PHE A 206 16.24 36.31 -4.59
N ARG A 207 15.70 37.38 -4.00
CA ARG A 207 15.61 38.70 -4.64
C ARG A 207 15.58 39.78 -3.55
N SER A 208 16.77 40.10 -3.04
CA SER A 208 17.13 41.37 -2.41
C SER A 208 18.64 41.47 -2.44
#